data_AF-A0A1B7VM01-F1
#
_entry.id   AF-A0A1B7VM01-F1
#
_cell.length_a   1.000
_cell.length_b   1.000
_cell.length_c   1.000
_cell.angle_alpha   90.00
_cell.angle_beta   90.00
_cell.angle_gamma   90.00
#
_symmetry.space_group_name_H-M   'P 1'
#
loop_
_entity.id
_entity.type
_entity.pdbx_description
1 polymer ?
#
loop_
_entity_poly.entity_id
_entity_poly.type
_entity_poly.pdbx_seq_one_letter_code
_entity_poly.pdbx_strand_id
1 'polypeptide(L)'
;YIPPDRRPLDLVNFEYFHPTFLYESLWNLMVFALLLTLFFRALSKKPRLKVGTLFLVYWVSYSLGRVWIEGLRKEGLMFGPLRIAQMVSLGGMTLGLFGLVWLYVFNRSLPDVVTPLKGEKNAPE
;
A
#
# COMPACT_ATOMS: atom_id res chain seq x y z
N TYR A 1 -5.71 27.57 11.91
CA TYR A 1 -4.99 28.81 12.21
C TYR A 1 -4.11 28.57 13.43
N ILE A 2 -2.80 28.81 13.33
CA ILE A 2 -1.85 28.69 14.45
C ILE A 2 -1.35 30.10 14.79
N PRO A 3 -1.40 30.57 16.05
CA PRO A 3 -0.89 31.90 16.41
C PRO A 3 0.58 32.09 16.02
N PRO A 4 1.01 33.29 15.55
CA PRO A 4 2.37 33.56 15.10
C PRO A 4 3.45 33.16 16.13
N ASP A 5 3.18 33.41 17.41
CA ASP A 5 4.07 33.18 18.56
C ASP A 5 4.37 31.69 18.80
N ARG A 6 3.61 30.78 18.18
CA ARG A 6 3.80 29.33 18.26
C ARG A 6 4.35 28.73 16.95
N ARG A 7 4.72 29.56 15.97
CA ARG A 7 5.27 29.10 14.69
C ARG A 7 6.80 29.00 14.79
N PRO A 8 7.42 27.96 14.22
CA PRO A 8 8.87 27.96 13.96
C PRO A 8 9.25 29.20 13.13
N LEU A 9 10.46 29.72 13.32
CA LEU A 9 10.95 30.94 12.65
C LEU A 9 10.81 30.88 11.11
N ASP A 10 11.00 29.69 10.53
CA ASP A 10 10.92 29.45 9.08
C ASP A 10 9.47 29.41 8.54
N LEU A 11 8.47 29.37 9.42
CA LEU A 11 7.05 29.18 9.07
C LEU A 11 6.16 30.34 9.55
N VAL A 12 6.75 31.45 10.02
CA VAL A 12 6.02 32.61 10.55
C VAL A 12 5.03 33.18 9.54
N ASN A 13 5.36 33.14 8.24
CA ASN A 13 4.51 33.66 7.16
C ASN A 13 3.40 32.69 6.70
N PHE A 14 3.34 31.47 7.21
CA PHE A 14 2.32 30.48 6.84
C PHE A 14 1.20 30.40 7.88
N GLU A 15 -0.02 30.75 7.50
CA GLU A 15 -1.21 30.69 8.38
C GLU A 15 -1.90 29.33 8.44
N TYR A 16 -1.81 28.56 7.34
CA TYR A 16 -2.49 27.28 7.16
C TYR A 16 -1.48 26.16 6.88
N PHE A 17 -1.67 25.03 7.53
CA PHE A 17 -0.87 23.83 7.38
C PHE A 17 -1.73 22.70 6.86
N HIS A 18 -1.15 21.83 6.04
CA HIS A 18 -1.83 20.64 5.55
C HIS A 18 -2.10 19.68 6.72
N PRO A 19 -3.34 19.21 6.91
CA PRO A 19 -3.67 18.20 7.91
C PRO A 19 -3.20 16.82 7.42
N THR A 20 -1.90 16.61 7.39
CA THR A 20 -1.26 15.37 6.90
C THR A 20 -1.82 14.13 7.57
N PHE A 21 -2.14 14.21 8.86
CA PHE A 21 -2.78 13.13 9.61
C PHE A 21 -4.18 12.76 9.08
N LEU A 22 -4.96 13.75 8.65
CA LEU A 22 -6.27 13.51 8.04
C LEU A 22 -6.12 12.77 6.71
N TYR A 23 -5.18 13.21 5.88
CA TYR A 23 -4.90 12.53 4.60
C TYR A 23 -4.40 11.11 4.81
N GLU A 24 -3.52 10.88 5.80
CA GLU A 24 -3.02 9.56 6.15
C GLU A 24 -4.13 8.62 6.65
N SER A 25 -5.02 9.10 7.52
CA SER A 25 -6.14 8.30 8.02
C SER A 25 -7.16 7.96 6.92
N LEU A 26 -7.51 8.92 6.05
CA LEU A 26 -8.36 8.67 4.88
C LEU A 26 -7.74 7.66 3.92
N TRP A 27 -6.44 7.76 3.66
CA TRP A 27 -5.73 6.81 2.79
C TRP A 27 -5.74 5.40 3.39
N ASN A 28 -5.46 5.27 4.68
CA ASN A 28 -5.51 3.97 5.38
C ASN A 28 -6.92 3.36 5.32
N LEU A 29 -7.97 4.17 5.50
CA LEU A 29 -9.35 3.69 5.39
C LEU A 29 -9.69 3.22 3.97
N MET A 30 -9.22 3.94 2.95
CA MET A 30 -9.40 3.56 1.55
C MET A 30 -8.69 2.23 1.22
N VAL A 31 -7.44 2.06 1.65
CA VAL A 31 -6.69 0.80 1.47
C VAL A 31 -7.38 -0.34 2.22
N PHE A 32 -7.88 -0.10 3.43
CA PHE A 32 -8.62 -1.10 4.19
C PHE A 32 -9.90 -1.54 3.46
N ALA A 33 -10.70 -0.59 2.94
CA ALA A 33 -11.89 -0.88 2.16
C ALA A 33 -11.56 -1.67 0.86
N LEU A 34 -10.48 -1.29 0.17
CA LEU A 34 -9.98 -2.01 -1.01
C LEU A 34 -9.60 -3.46 -0.66
N LEU A 35 -8.90 -3.69 0.44
CA LEU A 35 -8.53 -5.04 0.87
C LEU A 35 -9.74 -5.87 1.30
N LEU A 36 -10.69 -5.28 2.03
CA LEU A 36 -11.93 -5.96 2.41
C LEU A 36 -12.76 -6.36 1.19
N THR A 37 -12.93 -5.46 0.23
CA THR A 37 -13.67 -5.77 -1.00
C THR A 37 -13.00 -6.91 -1.78
N LEU A 38 -11.67 -6.92 -1.88
CA LEU A 38 -10.93 -8.03 -2.47
C LEU A 38 -11.05 -9.32 -1.66
N PHE A 39 -11.03 -9.24 -0.33
CA PHE A 39 -11.18 -10.39 0.56
C PHE A 39 -12.58 -11.01 0.42
N PHE A 40 -13.64 -10.21 0.53
CA PHE A 40 -15.02 -10.69 0.30
C PHE A 40 -15.18 -11.25 -1.11
N ARG A 41 -14.58 -10.63 -2.13
CA ARG A 41 -14.57 -11.19 -3.50
C ARG A 41 -13.86 -12.53 -3.58
N ALA A 42 -12.77 -12.73 -2.83
CA ALA A 42 -12.07 -14.01 -2.75
C ALA A 42 -12.96 -15.11 -2.13
N LEU A 43 -13.78 -14.76 -1.13
CA LEU A 43 -14.71 -15.67 -0.48
C LEU A 43 -15.95 -15.96 -1.34
N SER A 44 -16.47 -14.96 -2.08
CA SER A 44 -17.84 -15.01 -2.60
C SER A 44 -18.04 -15.77 -3.92
N LYS A 45 -17.03 -15.98 -4.80
CA LYS A 45 -17.02 -16.97 -5.92
C LYS A 45 -15.93 -16.68 -6.97
N LYS A 46 -15.63 -17.71 -7.78
CA LYS A 46 -14.65 -17.76 -8.88
C LYS A 46 -14.70 -16.53 -9.82
N PRO A 47 -13.56 -16.08 -10.39
CA PRO A 47 -12.24 -16.70 -10.34
C PRO A 47 -11.55 -16.49 -8.99
N ARG A 48 -10.92 -17.57 -8.49
CA ARG A 48 -10.15 -17.51 -7.23
C ARG A 48 -9.05 -16.47 -7.39
N LEU A 49 -9.00 -15.51 -6.47
CA LEU A 49 -7.87 -14.59 -6.35
C LEU A 49 -6.61 -15.42 -6.15
N LYS A 50 -5.57 -15.14 -6.94
CA LYS A 50 -4.31 -15.87 -6.85
C LYS A 50 -3.64 -15.58 -5.51
N VAL A 51 -3.04 -16.61 -4.93
CA VAL A 51 -2.27 -16.49 -3.68
C VAL A 51 -1.22 -15.39 -3.84
N GLY A 52 -1.16 -14.48 -2.87
CA GLY A 52 -0.27 -13.30 -2.89
C GLY A 52 -0.88 -12.03 -3.50
N THR A 53 -2.07 -12.07 -4.11
CA THR A 53 -2.70 -10.85 -4.66
C THR A 53 -2.96 -9.81 -3.57
N LEU A 54 -3.53 -10.20 -2.43
CA LEU A 54 -3.81 -9.26 -1.33
C LEU A 54 -2.54 -8.61 -0.82
N PHE A 55 -1.46 -9.39 -0.67
CA PHE A 55 -0.16 -8.88 -0.23
C PHE A 55 0.41 -7.87 -1.23
N LEU A 56 0.41 -8.19 -2.52
CA LEU A 56 0.93 -7.30 -3.56
C LEU A 56 0.10 -6.02 -3.69
N VAL A 57 -1.23 -6.13 -3.64
CA VAL A 57 -2.13 -4.96 -3.65
C VAL A 57 -1.89 -4.08 -2.43
N TYR A 58 -1.76 -4.67 -1.24
CA TYR A 58 -1.41 -3.94 -0.03
C TYR A 58 -0.07 -3.22 -0.20
N TRP A 59 0.96 -3.92 -0.69
CA TRP A 59 2.29 -3.36 -0.84
C TRP A 59 2.32 -2.18 -1.82
N VAL A 60 1.67 -2.30 -2.98
CA VAL A 60 1.55 -1.19 -3.96
C VAL A 60 0.77 -0.02 -3.37
N SER A 61 -0.39 -0.28 -2.77
CA SER A 61 -1.27 0.77 -2.24
C SER A 61 -0.64 1.51 -1.05
N TYR A 62 0.09 0.79 -0.20
CA TYR A 62 0.85 1.38 0.90
C TYR A 62 2.00 2.23 0.38
N SER A 63 2.74 1.73 -0.61
CA SER A 63 3.84 2.47 -1.25
C SER A 63 3.34 3.75 -1.91
N LEU A 64 2.17 3.72 -2.58
CA LEU A 64 1.55 4.90 -3.18
C LEU A 64 1.18 5.96 -2.14
N GLY A 65 0.57 5.53 -1.03
CA GLY A 65 0.28 6.43 0.10
C GLY A 65 1.54 7.06 0.67
N ARG A 66 2.61 6.28 0.82
CA ARG A 66 3.89 6.79 1.33
C ARG A 66 4.53 7.81 0.40
N VAL A 67 4.51 7.62 -0.92
CA VAL A 67 5.00 8.64 -1.87
C VAL A 67 4.22 9.94 -1.74
N TRP A 68 2.88 9.85 -1.66
CA TRP A 68 2.01 11.03 -1.58
C TRP A 68 2.17 11.77 -0.24
N ILE A 69 2.06 11.06 0.89
CA ILE A 69 2.13 11.65 2.24
C ILE A 69 3.52 12.21 2.53
N GLU A 70 4.58 11.53 2.06
CA GLU A 70 5.94 12.04 2.20
C GLU A 70 6.15 13.35 1.43
N GLY A 71 5.52 13.52 0.26
CA GLY A 71 5.53 14.79 -0.47
C GLY A 71 4.88 15.95 0.31
N LEU A 72 3.93 15.65 1.20
CA LEU A 72 3.22 16.65 2.02
C LEU A 72 3.91 16.94 3.36
N ARG A 73 4.68 16.00 3.91
CA ARG A 73 5.51 16.25 5.10
C ARG A 73 6.64 17.21 4.70
N LYS A 74 6.99 18.17 5.55
CA LYS A 74 8.20 19.00 5.37
C LYS A 74 9.42 18.43 6.10
N GLU A 75 9.19 17.47 7.00
CA GLU A 75 10.20 16.89 7.88
C GLU A 75 10.33 15.38 7.61
N GLY A 76 11.48 14.98 7.09
CA GLY A 76 11.79 13.59 6.78
C GLY A 76 13.29 13.41 6.59
N LEU A 77 13.78 12.19 6.82
CA LEU A 77 15.19 11.86 6.66
C LEU A 77 15.57 11.96 5.17
N MET A 78 16.39 12.97 4.86
CA MET A 78 16.84 13.27 3.50
C MET A 78 18.07 12.44 3.17
N PHE A 79 18.13 11.92 1.94
CA PHE A 79 19.32 11.29 1.37
C PHE A 79 19.62 11.98 0.04
N GLY A 80 20.42 13.04 0.09
CA GLY A 80 20.61 13.95 -1.04
C GLY A 80 19.35 14.77 -1.34
N PRO A 81 18.94 14.93 -2.62
CA PRO A 81 17.75 15.70 -2.98
C PRO A 81 16.43 14.95 -2.75
N LEU A 82 16.49 13.65 -2.50
CA LEU A 82 15.32 12.78 -2.34
C LEU A 82 15.21 12.28 -0.90
N ARG A 83 13.99 12.01 -0.47
CA ARG A 83 13.75 11.45 0.86
C ARG A 83 13.83 9.93 0.80
N ILE A 84 14.42 9.33 1.83
CA ILE A 84 14.57 7.87 1.91
C ILE A 84 13.21 7.18 1.79
N ALA A 85 12.18 7.74 2.43
CA ALA A 85 10.82 7.24 2.34
C ALA A 85 10.28 7.24 0.90
N GLN A 86 10.61 8.23 0.06
CA GLN A 86 10.23 8.23 -1.36
C GLN A 86 10.98 7.15 -2.13
N MET A 87 12.29 6.97 -1.90
CA MET A 87 13.10 5.95 -2.58
C MET A 87 12.58 4.53 -2.28
N VAL A 88 12.36 4.22 -1.00
CA VAL A 88 11.84 2.92 -0.55
C VAL A 88 10.44 2.67 -1.11
N SER A 89 9.60 3.71 -1.16
CA SER A 89 8.24 3.58 -1.67
C SER A 89 8.18 3.41 -3.19
N LEU A 90 9.05 4.09 -3.94
CA LEU A 90 9.16 3.86 -5.39
C LEU A 90 9.66 2.44 -5.68
N GLY A 91 10.64 1.96 -4.90
CA GLY A 91 11.10 0.55 -4.98
C GLY A 91 9.98 -0.44 -4.66
N GLY A 92 9.26 -0.24 -3.56
CA GLY A 92 8.13 -1.11 -3.18
C GLY A 92 6.99 -1.10 -4.20
N MET A 93 6.67 0.07 -4.77
CA MET A 93 5.63 0.21 -5.78
C MET A 93 5.99 -0.51 -7.08
N THR A 94 7.22 -0.33 -7.57
CA THR A 94 7.70 -0.99 -8.80
C THR A 94 7.75 -2.50 -8.65
N LEU A 95 8.26 -3.01 -7.53
CA LEU A 95 8.29 -4.44 -7.23
C LEU A 95 6.88 -5.03 -7.07
N GLY A 96 5.98 -4.33 -6.37
CA GLY A 96 4.60 -4.76 -6.18
C GLY A 96 3.80 -4.81 -7.48
N LEU A 97 3.95 -3.80 -8.35
CA LEU A 97 3.35 -3.76 -9.68
C LEU A 97 3.90 -4.88 -10.57
N PHE A 98 5.21 -5.07 -10.57
CA PHE A 98 5.86 -6.15 -11.31
C PHE A 98 5.34 -7.52 -10.83
N GLY A 99 5.21 -7.72 -9.51
CA GLY A 99 4.62 -8.92 -8.92
C GLY A 99 3.17 -9.14 -9.36
N LEU A 100 2.34 -8.10 -9.42
CA LEU A 100 0.96 -8.20 -9.90
C LEU A 100 0.90 -8.57 -11.39
N VAL A 101 1.74 -7.94 -12.21
CA VAL A 101 1.86 -8.26 -13.64
C VAL A 101 2.34 -9.69 -13.83
N TRP A 102 3.37 -10.13 -13.10
CA TRP A 102 3.84 -11.51 -13.09
C TRP A 102 2.73 -12.51 -12.72
N LEU A 103 1.96 -12.19 -11.69
CA LEU A 103 0.90 -13.06 -11.19
C LEU A 103 -0.26 -13.16 -12.19
N TYR A 104 -0.71 -12.04 -12.77
CA TYR A 104 -1.92 -11.98 -13.59
C TYR A 104 -1.68 -12.10 -15.10
N VAL A 105 -0.60 -11.51 -15.63
CA VAL A 105 -0.27 -11.52 -17.07
C VAL A 105 0.52 -12.77 -17.44
N PHE A 106 1.52 -13.14 -16.64
CA PHE A 106 2.36 -14.31 -16.91
C PHE A 106 1.81 -15.62 -16.34
N ASN A 107 0.67 -15.55 -15.64
CA ASN A 107 -0.05 -16.70 -15.07
C ASN A 107 0.80 -17.59 -14.14
N ARG A 108 1.87 -17.04 -13.56
CA ARG A 108 2.77 -17.73 -12.64
C ARG A 108 2.28 -17.55 -11.21
N SER A 109 1.77 -18.61 -10.59
CA SER A 109 1.33 -18.59 -9.20
C SER A 109 2.53 -18.52 -8.25
N LEU A 110 2.41 -17.71 -7.20
CA LEU A 110 3.34 -17.77 -6.06
C LEU A 110 3.19 -19.14 -5.36
N PRO A 111 4.29 -19.73 -4.84
CA PRO A 111 4.23 -21.01 -4.15
C PRO A 111 3.27 -20.91 -2.96
N ASP A 112 2.24 -21.76 -2.98
CA ASP A 112 1.30 -21.88 -1.87
C ASP A 112 1.97 -22.66 -0.73
N VAL A 113 1.85 -22.15 0.49
CA VAL A 113 2.37 -22.80 1.70
C VAL A 113 1.42 -23.87 2.23
N VAL A 114 0.18 -23.89 1.73
CA VAL A 114 -0.79 -24.95 2.04
C VAL A 114 -0.46 -26.15 1.18
N THR A 115 0.21 -27.13 1.80
CA THR A 115 0.36 -28.45 1.19
C THR A 115 -1.02 -29.10 1.18
N PRO A 116 -1.57 -29.53 0.02
CA PRO A 116 -2.84 -30.25 0.04
C PRO A 116 -2.66 -31.50 0.89
N LEU A 117 -3.47 -31.63 1.94
CA LEU A 117 -3.53 -32.86 2.74
C LEU A 117 -3.83 -34.00 1.77
N LYS A 118 -3.03 -35.08 1.84
CA LYS A 118 -2.98 -36.20 0.90
C LYS A 118 -4.29 -37.01 0.75
N GLY A 119 -5.42 -36.53 1.28
CA GLY A 119 -6.72 -37.23 1.33
C GLY A 119 -7.81 -36.75 0.37
N GLU A 120 -7.72 -35.57 -0.25
CA GLU A 120 -8.82 -35.04 -1.10
C GLU A 120 -8.83 -35.55 -2.56
N LYS A 121 -7.89 -36.42 -2.96
CA LYS A 121 -7.87 -36.99 -4.32
C LYS A 121 -8.96 -38.03 -4.61
N ASN A 122 -9.77 -38.42 -3.62
CA ASN A 122 -10.72 -39.54 -3.73
C ASN A 122 -12.20 -39.16 -3.54
N ALA A 123 -12.57 -37.88 -3.54
CA ALA A 123 -13.99 -37.52 -3.52
C ALA A 123 -14.57 -37.62 -4.95
N PRO A 124 -15.61 -38.46 -5.19
CA PRO A 124 -16.26 -38.56 -6.50
C PRO A 124 -16.97 -37.24 -6.85
N GLU A 125 -16.88 -36.89 -8.14
CA GLU A 125 -17.38 -35.65 -8.77
C GLU A 125 -18.88 -35.40 -8.62
#